data_AF-A0A0N5B5K5-F1
#
_entry.id   AF-A0A0N5B5K5-F1
#
_cell.length_a   1.000
_cell.length_b   1.000
_cell.length_c   1.000
_cell.angle_alpha   90.00
_cell.angle_beta   90.00
_cell.angle_gamma   90.00
#
_symmetry.space_group_name_H-M   'P 1'
#
loop_
_entity.id
_entity.type
_entity.pdbx_description
1 polymer ?
#
loop_
_entity_poly.entity_id
_entity_poly.type
_entity_poly.pdbx_seq_one_letter_code
_entity_poly.pdbx_strand_id
1 'polypeptide(L)'
;MFSKINLIGSFLLILPLTLATDTGNEKKQIFYNCNNYQEIDSFDLRVPGKCNVTENISWHLELKNVIRYHRNNRTCTKELKIVFVSKDHVLVPIQNSEGNNDFLLLDYLDGIYKHQPSCLSGDTKYHRFNYDIYIDVMRDNFWTNNITIHKAFEKSFLEFVVGNNYEHFSDEALFASIEAFLFAKCLNGKHTLKEYYGINEEPHSLIESIKGLFESEKSKKYLSYKNLEHYFYEITQFNLTNDEAIISQGSKIIKDKIQSMAKLNYKETCKLKNEKRKIFAENATPSQIIREYLDRKDILAEEIEVNELYLVHVCKQENPKEIHSDFKLDEICYEKMPVVLEDGSLMFADRKHYLYHYSSKRSCTSLFNIKSLIYAYHEAEMDVYDSVTNALMERVSFIFSRVSTGRFGHSLQKHKFYFIIGAVFIFVFGTTVLLVVSYFCLKSLGTDGIFEAVEYTFKILTSIVIYFLWILLRILTIFLPFLNKKAQTLEKTFSNLTKTKKNSQTSELSVLP
;
A
#
# COMPACT_ATOMS: atom_id res chain seq x y z
N MET A 1 -25.28 51.45 23.28
CA MET A 1 -23.86 51.51 23.69
C MET A 1 -23.44 50.10 24.08
N PHE A 2 -22.75 49.43 23.17
CA PHE A 2 -22.25 48.06 23.32
C PHE A 2 -21.20 47.95 24.42
N SER A 3 -21.20 46.87 25.23
CA SER A 3 -19.97 46.13 25.56
C SER A 3 -20.24 44.89 26.42
N LYS A 4 -19.54 43.79 26.06
CA LYS A 4 -19.14 42.63 26.89
C LYS A 4 -20.19 41.59 27.27
N ILE A 5 -20.42 40.67 26.32
CA ILE A 5 -20.66 39.25 26.65
C ILE A 5 -19.31 38.54 26.52
N ASN A 6 -18.80 38.02 27.64
CA ASN A 6 -17.56 37.25 27.72
C ASN A 6 -17.75 35.89 27.02
N LEU A 7 -16.96 35.69 25.96
CA LEU A 7 -16.84 34.45 25.21
C LEU A 7 -15.68 33.63 25.79
N ILE A 8 -15.88 33.04 26.98
CA ILE A 8 -14.94 32.05 27.56
C ILE A 8 -15.78 30.98 28.25
N GLY A 9 -16.01 29.86 27.56
CA GLY A 9 -16.72 28.73 28.16
C GLY A 9 -17.19 27.66 27.17
N SER A 10 -16.34 27.21 26.24
CA SER A 10 -16.62 25.99 25.44
C SER A 10 -15.37 25.38 24.79
N PHE A 11 -14.21 25.45 25.45
CA PHE A 11 -13.00 24.76 25.00
C PHE A 11 -12.29 24.17 26.22
N LEU A 12 -12.71 22.98 26.65
CA LEU A 12 -11.96 22.02 27.46
C LEU A 12 -12.93 20.88 27.78
N LEU A 13 -12.98 19.87 26.92
CA LEU A 13 -13.35 18.48 27.25
C LEU A 13 -13.25 17.61 25.98
N ILE A 14 -12.01 17.41 25.50
CA ILE A 14 -11.66 16.21 24.74
C ILE A 14 -10.37 15.70 25.37
N LEU A 15 -10.51 14.86 26.40
CA LEU A 15 -9.43 13.99 26.86
C LEU A 15 -9.93 12.55 26.65
N PRO A 16 -9.36 11.77 25.73
CA PRO A 16 -9.68 10.36 25.64
C PRO A 16 -8.99 9.63 26.81
N LEU A 17 -9.79 8.99 27.66
CA LEU A 17 -9.33 7.99 28.60
C LEU A 17 -8.97 6.74 27.80
N THR A 18 -7.68 6.49 27.58
CA THR A 18 -7.21 5.18 27.09
C THR A 18 -7.15 4.24 28.30
N LEU A 19 -8.13 3.34 28.41
CA LEU A 19 -7.98 2.15 29.24
C LEU A 19 -6.99 1.22 28.54
N ALA A 20 -5.82 1.05 29.14
CA ALA A 20 -4.88 0.01 28.73
C ALA A 20 -5.47 -1.35 29.12
N THR A 21 -6.02 -2.06 28.15
CA THR A 21 -6.25 -3.50 28.27
C THR A 21 -4.94 -4.22 28.07
N ASP A 22 -4.61 -5.04 29.06
CA ASP A 22 -3.47 -5.93 29.15
C ASP A 22 -3.35 -6.83 27.90
N THR A 23 -2.42 -6.52 27.00
CA THR A 23 -2.09 -7.39 25.87
C THR A 23 -0.94 -8.28 26.27
N GLY A 24 -1.30 -9.48 26.74
CA GLY A 24 -0.45 -10.66 26.58
C GLY A 24 0.02 -10.76 25.12
N ASN A 25 1.19 -11.36 24.95
CA ASN A 25 2.03 -11.38 23.74
C ASN A 25 1.34 -12.04 22.51
N GLU A 26 0.26 -11.44 22.01
CA GLU A 26 -0.42 -11.83 20.78
C GLU A 26 0.44 -11.37 19.61
N LYS A 27 0.71 -12.29 18.68
CA LYS A 27 1.34 -11.93 17.39
C LYS A 27 0.53 -10.78 16.79
N LYS A 28 1.15 -9.61 16.64
CA LYS A 28 0.52 -8.43 16.04
C LYS A 28 -0.15 -8.83 14.73
N GLN A 29 -1.48 -8.79 14.71
CA GLN A 29 -2.25 -9.07 13.49
C GLN A 29 -1.98 -7.95 12.49
N ILE A 30 -1.54 -8.31 11.28
CA ILE A 30 -1.25 -7.36 10.20
C ILE A 30 -2.52 -7.17 9.35
N PHE A 31 -2.86 -5.92 9.08
CA PHE A 31 -4.00 -5.53 8.24
C PHE A 31 -3.53 -4.87 6.95
N TYR A 32 -4.36 -4.89 5.92
CA TYR A 32 -4.01 -4.38 4.59
C TYR A 32 -4.96 -3.24 4.20
N ASN A 33 -4.43 -2.03 4.11
CA ASN A 33 -5.17 -0.85 3.65
C ASN A 33 -4.97 -0.66 2.15
N CYS A 34 -6.04 -0.88 1.38
CA CYS A 34 -6.02 -0.74 -0.06
C CYS A 34 -6.84 0.48 -0.57
N ASN A 35 -7.33 1.34 0.33
CA ASN A 35 -8.31 2.35 -0.05
C ASN A 35 -7.71 3.56 -0.78
N ASN A 36 -6.38 3.77 -0.71
CA ASN A 36 -5.71 4.92 -1.31
C ASN A 36 -4.91 4.54 -2.56
N TYR A 37 -5.60 4.35 -3.68
CA TYR A 37 -5.01 3.96 -4.96
C TYR A 37 -3.93 4.92 -5.49
N GLN A 38 -3.90 6.18 -5.05
CA GLN A 38 -2.87 7.15 -5.48
C GLN A 38 -1.56 7.03 -4.71
N GLU A 39 -1.61 6.59 -3.45
CA GLU A 39 -0.42 6.39 -2.62
C GLU A 39 0.12 4.96 -2.73
N ILE A 40 -0.74 4.03 -3.12
CA ILE A 40 -0.41 2.61 -3.28
C ILE A 40 0.35 2.40 -4.58
N ASP A 41 1.51 1.74 -4.48
CA ASP A 41 2.24 1.31 -5.66
C ASP A 41 1.43 0.28 -6.44
N SER A 42 1.53 0.32 -7.77
CA SER A 42 0.84 -0.59 -8.65
C SER A 42 1.70 -0.96 -9.83
N PHE A 43 1.45 -2.13 -10.40
CA PHE A 43 2.19 -2.63 -11.55
C PHE A 43 1.30 -3.49 -12.43
N ASP A 44 1.66 -3.55 -13.72
CA ASP A 44 1.00 -4.47 -14.64
C ASP A 44 1.59 -5.87 -14.50
N LEU A 45 0.69 -6.85 -14.56
CA LEU A 45 1.01 -8.26 -14.60
C LEU A 45 0.27 -8.89 -15.78
N ARG A 46 1.00 -9.17 -16.86
CA ARG A 46 0.50 -10.00 -17.95
C ARG A 46 0.60 -11.46 -17.56
N VAL A 47 -0.44 -12.23 -17.90
CA VAL A 47 -0.43 -13.68 -17.73
C VAL A 47 0.80 -14.28 -18.42
N PRO A 48 1.65 -15.02 -17.69
CA PRO A 48 2.87 -15.55 -18.25
C PRO A 48 2.58 -16.46 -19.45
N GLY A 49 3.36 -16.30 -20.52
CA GLY A 49 3.32 -17.22 -21.65
C GLY A 49 3.79 -18.62 -21.25
N LYS A 50 3.35 -19.65 -21.99
CA LYS A 50 3.94 -21.00 -21.83
C LYS A 50 5.40 -20.93 -22.27
N CYS A 51 6.31 -21.39 -21.42
CA CYS A 51 7.71 -21.55 -21.79
C CYS A 51 7.99 -23.01 -22.14
N ASN A 52 8.94 -23.23 -23.05
CA ASN A 52 9.33 -24.58 -23.47
C ASN A 52 10.58 -25.05 -22.72
N VAL A 53 10.43 -26.04 -21.84
CA VAL A 53 11.52 -26.59 -21.01
C VAL A 53 12.59 -27.32 -21.84
N THR A 54 12.25 -27.80 -23.04
CA THR A 54 13.18 -28.52 -23.92
C THR A 54 13.90 -27.61 -24.91
N GLU A 55 13.59 -26.32 -24.89
CA GLU A 55 14.16 -25.35 -25.82
C GLU A 55 15.67 -25.25 -25.65
N ASN A 56 16.40 -25.31 -26.77
CA ASN A 56 17.83 -25.13 -26.76
C ASN A 56 18.17 -23.64 -26.84
N ILE A 57 18.00 -22.97 -25.70
CA ILE A 57 18.31 -21.55 -25.56
C ILE A 57 19.78 -21.40 -25.24
N SER A 58 20.32 -20.35 -25.83
CA SER A 58 21.71 -20.02 -25.74
C SER A 58 21.77 -18.69 -24.98
N TRP A 59 22.61 -18.62 -23.96
CA TRP A 59 22.60 -17.57 -22.92
C TRP A 59 23.91 -16.79 -22.90
N HIS A 60 23.90 -15.58 -22.39
CA HIS A 60 25.10 -14.86 -21.98
C HIS A 60 24.82 -14.07 -20.71
N LEU A 61 25.87 -13.51 -20.13
CA LEU A 61 25.79 -12.80 -18.88
C LEU A 61 25.99 -11.31 -19.15
N GLU A 62 25.11 -10.49 -18.58
CA GLU A 62 25.26 -9.04 -18.61
C GLU A 62 25.22 -8.49 -17.19
N LEU A 63 25.83 -7.33 -16.98
CA LEU A 63 25.66 -6.57 -15.75
C LEU A 63 24.89 -5.30 -16.10
N LYS A 64 23.64 -5.22 -15.65
CA LYS A 64 22.69 -4.18 -16.06
C LYS A 64 21.95 -3.59 -14.88
N ASN A 65 21.52 -2.35 -15.04
CA ASN A 65 20.55 -1.74 -14.13
C ASN A 65 19.18 -2.38 -14.36
N VAL A 66 18.71 -3.12 -13.35
CA VAL A 66 17.31 -3.56 -13.26
C VAL A 66 16.53 -2.42 -12.63
N ILE A 67 15.70 -1.77 -13.44
CA ILE A 67 14.98 -0.57 -13.02
C ILE A 67 13.53 -0.95 -12.73
N ARG A 68 13.06 -0.68 -11.52
CA ARG A 68 11.66 -0.84 -11.16
C ARG A 68 10.97 0.50 -11.16
N TYR A 69 9.89 0.62 -11.91
CA TYR A 69 9.08 1.83 -11.93
C TYR A 69 8.00 1.76 -10.84
N HIS A 70 7.91 2.83 -10.05
CA HIS A 70 6.91 3.00 -9.00
C HIS A 70 5.84 3.98 -9.47
N ARG A 71 4.62 3.49 -9.69
CA ARG A 71 3.55 4.29 -10.32
C ARG A 71 3.03 5.39 -9.41
N ASN A 72 2.99 5.14 -8.11
CA ASN A 72 2.43 6.04 -7.10
C ASN A 72 3.15 7.39 -7.07
N ASN A 73 4.48 7.38 -7.08
CA ASN A 73 5.33 8.57 -7.01
C ASN A 73 6.00 8.90 -8.35
N ARG A 74 5.78 8.09 -9.40
CA ARG A 74 6.39 8.21 -10.72
C ARG A 74 7.93 8.21 -10.66
N THR A 75 8.50 7.47 -9.73
CA THR A 75 9.95 7.34 -9.58
C THR A 75 10.43 5.97 -10.06
N CYS A 76 11.74 5.85 -10.25
CA CYS A 76 12.40 4.61 -10.59
C CYS A 76 13.37 4.24 -9.48
N THR A 77 13.37 3.00 -9.03
CA THR A 77 14.49 2.45 -8.25
C THR A 77 15.39 1.65 -9.18
N LYS A 78 16.70 1.82 -9.04
CA LYS A 78 17.71 1.14 -9.86
C LYS A 78 18.49 0.17 -9.00
N GLU A 79 18.74 -1.01 -9.54
CA GLU A 79 19.60 -1.99 -8.90
C GLU A 79 20.49 -2.65 -9.94
N LEU A 80 21.80 -2.54 -9.75
CA LEU A 80 22.80 -3.17 -10.60
C LEU A 80 22.83 -4.68 -10.30
N LYS A 81 22.39 -5.49 -11.27
CA LYS A 81 22.32 -6.96 -11.15
C LYS A 81 23.02 -7.66 -12.29
N ILE A 82 23.52 -8.84 -11.98
CA ILE A 82 23.99 -9.79 -12.99
C ILE A 82 22.77 -10.51 -13.56
N VAL A 83 22.53 -10.41 -14.86
CA VAL A 83 21.38 -10.99 -15.53
C VAL A 83 21.83 -12.00 -16.58
N PHE A 84 21.08 -13.10 -16.73
CA PHE A 84 21.28 -14.00 -17.87
C PHE A 84 20.32 -13.60 -18.98
N VAL A 85 20.87 -13.34 -20.15
CA VAL A 85 20.12 -12.85 -21.29
C VAL A 85 20.20 -13.88 -22.40
N SER A 86 19.09 -14.06 -23.09
CA SER A 86 19.00 -14.78 -24.34
C SER A 86 18.19 -13.95 -25.32
N LYS A 87 18.03 -14.44 -26.55
CA LYS A 87 17.21 -13.77 -27.56
C LYS A 87 15.79 -13.49 -27.07
N ASP A 88 15.15 -14.45 -26.40
CA ASP A 88 13.71 -14.39 -26.09
C ASP A 88 13.41 -14.36 -24.59
N HIS A 89 14.43 -14.53 -23.74
CA HIS A 89 14.26 -14.64 -22.30
C HIS A 89 15.35 -13.90 -21.52
N VAL A 90 14.96 -13.37 -20.36
CA VAL A 90 15.86 -12.77 -19.37
C VAL A 90 15.59 -13.42 -18.02
N LEU A 91 16.65 -13.89 -17.37
CA LEU A 91 16.62 -14.37 -15.99
C LEU A 91 17.29 -13.33 -15.10
N VAL A 92 16.57 -12.89 -14.07
CA VAL A 92 17.07 -11.95 -13.07
C VAL A 92 17.17 -12.67 -11.74
N PRO A 93 18.33 -12.64 -11.07
CA PRO A 93 18.46 -13.21 -9.73
C PRO A 93 17.64 -12.42 -8.71
N ILE A 94 16.96 -13.17 -7.86
CA ILE A 94 16.14 -12.67 -6.76
C ILE A 94 16.53 -13.39 -5.47
N GLN A 95 16.37 -12.72 -4.34
CA GLN A 95 16.43 -13.36 -3.04
C GLN A 95 15.00 -13.64 -2.60
N ASN A 96 14.72 -14.89 -2.24
CA ASN A 96 13.44 -15.24 -1.66
C ASN A 96 13.37 -14.79 -0.18
N SER A 97 12.20 -14.96 0.46
CA SER A 97 12.00 -14.58 1.87
C SER A 97 12.89 -15.32 2.87
N GLU A 98 13.47 -16.46 2.48
CA GLU A 98 14.39 -17.26 3.29
C GLU A 98 15.86 -16.86 3.07
N GLY A 99 16.12 -15.89 2.18
CA GLY A 99 17.46 -15.48 1.79
C GLY A 99 18.14 -16.42 0.79
N ASN A 100 17.41 -17.42 0.27
CA ASN A 100 17.91 -18.28 -0.78
C ASN A 100 17.90 -17.54 -2.12
N ASN A 101 18.93 -17.79 -2.92
CA ASN A 101 19.04 -17.22 -4.25
C ASN A 101 18.22 -18.04 -5.23
N ASP A 102 17.31 -17.36 -5.92
CA ASP A 102 16.46 -17.92 -6.95
C ASP A 102 16.53 -17.04 -8.21
N PHE A 103 15.92 -17.46 -9.29
CA PHE A 103 15.87 -16.73 -10.55
C PHE A 103 14.43 -16.43 -10.94
N LEU A 104 14.20 -15.19 -11.39
CA LEU A 104 12.95 -14.77 -11.97
C LEU A 104 13.07 -14.77 -13.50
N LEU A 105 12.28 -15.60 -14.16
CA LEU A 105 12.11 -15.59 -15.61
C LEU A 105 11.14 -14.50 -16.02
N LEU A 106 11.66 -13.42 -16.60
CA LEU A 106 10.87 -12.25 -16.97
C LEU A 106 10.07 -12.48 -18.27
N ASP A 107 8.81 -12.02 -18.26
CA ASP A 107 7.95 -11.96 -19.44
C ASP A 107 8.02 -10.58 -20.08
N TYR A 108 8.11 -10.59 -21.41
CA TYR A 108 8.34 -9.41 -22.22
C TYR A 108 7.05 -8.69 -22.60
N LEU A 109 7.03 -7.35 -22.51
CA LEU A 109 5.82 -6.54 -22.71
C LEU A 109 5.90 -5.52 -23.87
N ASP A 110 7.02 -5.38 -24.61
CA ASP A 110 7.22 -4.25 -25.56
C ASP A 110 6.36 -4.26 -26.85
N GLY A 111 5.24 -4.96 -26.89
CA GLY A 111 4.34 -4.94 -28.05
C GLY A 111 3.35 -3.77 -28.09
N ILE A 112 2.99 -3.20 -26.93
CA ILE A 112 1.75 -2.40 -26.80
C ILE A 112 1.97 -1.02 -26.17
N TYR A 113 2.96 -0.86 -25.29
CA TYR A 113 3.15 0.38 -24.52
C TYR A 113 4.49 1.04 -24.86
N LYS A 114 4.46 2.03 -25.75
CA LYS A 114 5.64 2.83 -26.14
C LYS A 114 5.99 3.95 -25.16
N HIS A 115 5.20 4.14 -24.10
CA HIS A 115 5.46 5.19 -23.12
C HIS A 115 6.48 4.74 -22.10
N GLN A 116 7.70 5.22 -22.32
CA GLN A 116 8.80 5.09 -21.39
C GLN A 116 8.57 6.05 -20.19
N PRO A 117 8.66 5.57 -18.94
CA PRO A 117 8.61 6.44 -17.77
C PRO A 117 9.63 7.57 -17.84
N SER A 118 9.26 8.76 -17.34
CA SER A 118 10.12 9.95 -17.37
C SER A 118 11.41 9.82 -16.55
N CYS A 119 11.49 8.83 -15.65
CA CYS A 119 12.69 8.53 -14.86
C CYS A 119 13.71 7.64 -15.58
N LEU A 120 13.42 7.21 -16.81
CA LEU A 120 14.36 6.51 -17.68
C LEU A 120 15.00 7.48 -18.67
N SER A 121 16.26 7.22 -19.04
CA SER A 121 16.95 8.03 -20.06
C SER A 121 16.35 7.80 -21.44
N GLY A 122 16.03 8.89 -22.14
CA GLY A 122 15.46 8.82 -23.50
C GLY A 122 16.43 8.27 -24.56
N ASP A 123 17.73 8.32 -24.29
CA ASP A 123 18.78 7.88 -25.22
C ASP A 123 19.03 6.36 -25.17
N THR A 124 18.45 5.67 -24.18
CA THR A 124 18.68 4.24 -23.93
C THR A 124 17.42 3.44 -24.27
N LYS A 125 17.59 2.34 -25.02
CA LYS A 125 16.49 1.46 -25.42
C LYS A 125 16.17 0.46 -24.31
N TYR A 126 15.33 0.85 -23.35
CA TYR A 126 14.86 -0.07 -22.32
C TYR A 126 13.79 -1.01 -22.82
N HIS A 127 13.87 -2.25 -22.37
CA HIS A 127 12.84 -3.26 -22.54
C HIS A 127 11.98 -3.36 -21.29
N ARG A 128 10.66 -3.39 -21.46
CA ARG A 128 9.68 -3.53 -20.39
C ARG A 128 9.30 -4.99 -20.18
N PHE A 129 9.28 -5.38 -18.91
CA PHE A 129 8.90 -6.70 -18.45
C PHE A 129 7.74 -6.60 -17.45
N ASN A 130 7.14 -7.75 -17.11
CA ASN A 130 6.21 -7.87 -15.98
C ASN A 130 6.78 -7.21 -14.71
N TYR A 131 5.90 -6.81 -13.79
CA TYR A 131 6.25 -6.13 -12.54
C TYR A 131 6.80 -4.71 -12.72
N ASP A 132 6.53 -4.09 -13.88
CA ASP A 132 7.07 -2.79 -14.29
C ASP A 132 8.59 -2.69 -14.15
N ILE A 133 9.26 -3.77 -14.55
CA ILE A 133 10.72 -3.87 -14.63
C ILE A 133 11.17 -3.40 -16.01
N TYR A 134 12.22 -2.59 -16.05
CA TYR A 134 12.84 -2.06 -17.26
C TYR A 134 14.33 -2.39 -17.24
N ILE A 135 14.84 -2.97 -18.33
CA ILE A 135 16.26 -3.35 -18.46
C ILE A 135 16.72 -3.11 -19.90
N ASP A 136 17.89 -2.50 -20.08
CA ASP A 136 18.57 -2.35 -21.37
C ASP A 136 19.46 -3.56 -21.65
N VAL A 137 18.85 -4.66 -22.12
CA VAL A 137 19.53 -5.93 -22.41
C VAL A 137 19.80 -6.12 -23.89
N MET A 138 20.93 -6.77 -24.25
CA MET A 138 21.27 -7.04 -25.64
C MET A 138 20.65 -8.34 -26.14
N ARG A 139 19.48 -8.24 -26.79
CA ARG A 139 18.77 -9.41 -27.33
C ARG A 139 19.23 -9.84 -28.73
N ASP A 140 19.47 -8.86 -29.60
CA ASP A 140 19.59 -9.10 -31.05
C ASP A 140 21.03 -9.43 -31.53
N ASN A 141 22.04 -9.26 -30.68
CA ASN A 141 23.47 -9.39 -31.05
C ASN A 141 24.18 -10.58 -30.39
N PHE A 142 23.44 -11.67 -30.21
CA PHE A 142 23.85 -12.90 -29.54
C PHE A 142 25.18 -13.49 -30.06
N TRP A 143 26.24 -13.52 -29.23
CA TRP A 143 27.61 -14.01 -29.53
C TRP A 143 28.12 -13.73 -30.94
N THR A 144 27.72 -12.61 -31.52
CA THR A 144 28.49 -12.08 -32.64
C THR A 144 29.85 -11.72 -32.05
N ASN A 145 30.96 -12.05 -32.73
CA ASN A 145 32.32 -11.74 -32.26
C ASN A 145 32.59 -10.22 -32.06
N ASN A 146 31.56 -9.38 -32.19
CA ASN A 146 31.58 -7.93 -32.15
C ASN A 146 30.86 -7.34 -30.92
N ILE A 147 30.56 -8.13 -29.87
CA ILE A 147 30.07 -7.55 -28.61
C ILE A 147 31.22 -6.80 -27.94
N THR A 148 31.16 -5.47 -28.01
CA THR A 148 32.11 -4.61 -27.30
C THR A 148 31.79 -4.60 -25.80
N ILE A 149 32.82 -4.60 -24.94
CA ILE A 149 32.73 -4.51 -23.47
C ILE A 149 31.70 -3.46 -23.02
N HIS A 150 31.72 -2.27 -23.64
CA HIS A 150 30.84 -1.14 -23.32
C HIS A 150 29.34 -1.38 -23.58
N LYS A 151 28.96 -2.39 -24.36
CA LYS A 151 27.55 -2.73 -24.59
C LYS A 151 27.05 -3.77 -23.57
N ALA A 152 27.92 -4.70 -23.18
CA ALA A 152 27.58 -5.79 -22.25
C ALA A 152 27.55 -5.35 -20.79
N PHE A 153 28.34 -4.33 -20.42
CA PHE A 153 28.47 -3.89 -19.03
C PHE A 153 28.14 -2.41 -18.88
N GLU A 154 27.50 -2.07 -17.76
CA GLU A 154 27.21 -0.69 -17.39
C GLU A 154 28.49 0.15 -17.28
N LYS A 155 28.42 1.38 -17.80
CA LYS A 155 29.57 2.29 -17.84
C LYS A 155 30.16 2.54 -16.45
N SER A 156 29.30 2.73 -15.45
CA SER A 156 29.72 2.95 -14.05
C SER A 156 30.49 1.76 -13.48
N PHE A 157 30.13 0.53 -13.88
CA PHE A 157 30.88 -0.67 -13.51
C PHE A 157 32.24 -0.71 -14.21
N LEU A 158 32.30 -0.39 -15.49
CA LEU A 158 33.58 -0.36 -16.22
C LEU A 158 34.51 0.72 -15.67
N GLU A 159 34.01 1.91 -15.36
CA GLU A 159 34.81 2.95 -14.70
C GLU A 159 35.34 2.49 -13.33
N PHE A 160 34.57 1.67 -12.60
CA PHE A 160 34.96 1.14 -11.30
C PHE A 160 35.92 -0.05 -11.36
N VAL A 161 35.65 -1.02 -12.24
CA VAL A 161 36.43 -2.25 -12.39
C VAL A 161 37.68 -2.00 -13.21
N VAL A 162 37.59 -1.19 -14.26
CA VAL A 162 38.68 -0.96 -15.20
C VAL A 162 39.54 0.24 -14.74
N GLY A 163 38.98 1.42 -14.46
CA GLY A 163 39.84 2.60 -14.22
C GLY A 163 40.93 2.75 -15.31
N ASN A 164 42.13 3.24 -14.97
CA ASN A 164 43.25 3.43 -15.93
C ASN A 164 44.24 2.24 -15.99
N ASN A 165 44.04 1.17 -15.21
CA ASN A 165 45.12 0.18 -14.95
C ASN A 165 45.11 -1.07 -15.86
N TYR A 166 44.24 -1.15 -16.88
CA TYR A 166 44.09 -2.35 -17.73
C TYR A 166 44.58 -2.17 -19.16
N GLU A 167 45.34 -1.10 -19.45
CA GLU A 167 45.94 -0.85 -20.78
C GLU A 167 46.84 -2.00 -21.28
N HIS A 168 47.23 -2.92 -20.39
CA HIS A 168 48.08 -4.07 -20.72
C HIS A 168 47.31 -5.32 -21.18
N PHE A 169 45.97 -5.36 -21.07
CA PHE A 169 45.17 -6.46 -21.61
C PHE A 169 44.48 -6.09 -22.91
N SER A 170 44.33 -7.08 -23.81
CA SER A 170 43.42 -6.92 -24.94
C SER A 170 41.97 -6.84 -24.47
N ASP A 171 41.09 -6.26 -25.28
CA ASP A 171 39.67 -6.16 -24.96
C ASP A 171 39.05 -7.56 -24.74
N GLU A 172 39.48 -8.57 -25.49
CA GLU A 172 39.03 -9.95 -25.34
C GLU A 172 39.46 -10.56 -24.01
N ALA A 173 40.71 -10.33 -23.60
CA ALA A 173 41.22 -10.80 -22.31
C ALA A 173 40.48 -10.14 -21.15
N LEU A 174 40.26 -8.82 -21.24
CA LEU A 174 39.51 -8.07 -20.25
C LEU A 174 38.05 -8.55 -20.17
N PHE A 175 37.38 -8.70 -21.31
CA PHE A 175 36.01 -9.21 -21.39
C PHE A 175 35.87 -10.58 -20.74
N ALA A 176 36.73 -11.55 -21.11
CA ALA A 176 36.70 -12.89 -20.56
C ALA A 176 36.96 -12.90 -19.05
N SER A 177 37.86 -12.05 -18.56
CA SER A 177 38.14 -11.94 -17.11
C SER A 177 36.95 -11.35 -16.33
N ILE A 178 36.24 -10.39 -16.90
CA ILE A 178 35.01 -9.82 -16.30
C ILE A 178 33.90 -10.86 -16.29
N GLU A 179 33.69 -11.61 -17.38
CA GLU A 179 32.70 -12.69 -17.40
C GLU A 179 33.00 -13.76 -16.35
N ALA A 180 34.27 -14.17 -16.20
CA ALA A 180 34.70 -15.11 -15.16
C ALA A 180 34.39 -14.57 -13.75
N PHE A 181 34.71 -13.30 -13.49
CA PHE A 181 34.39 -12.63 -12.23
C PHE A 181 32.89 -12.64 -11.93
N LEU A 182 32.06 -12.19 -12.88
CA LEU A 182 30.62 -12.12 -12.67
C LEU A 182 30.00 -13.51 -12.51
N PHE A 183 30.46 -14.49 -13.28
CA PHE A 183 30.03 -15.88 -13.12
C PHE A 183 30.39 -16.42 -11.72
N ALA A 184 31.61 -16.20 -11.24
CA ALA A 184 32.01 -16.57 -9.89
C ALA A 184 31.15 -15.89 -8.80
N LYS A 185 30.72 -14.64 -9.01
CA LYS A 185 29.79 -13.95 -8.11
C LYS A 185 28.40 -14.58 -8.11
N CYS A 186 27.90 -14.98 -9.28
CA CYS A 186 26.66 -15.73 -9.39
C CYS A 186 26.71 -17.06 -8.65
N LEU A 187 27.81 -17.82 -8.71
CA LEU A 187 27.95 -19.08 -7.99
C LEU A 187 27.92 -18.93 -6.47
N ASN A 188 28.44 -17.81 -5.96
CA ASN A 188 28.48 -17.52 -4.52
C ASN A 188 27.17 -16.95 -3.97
N GLY A 189 26.11 -16.88 -4.79
CA GLY A 189 24.82 -16.36 -4.34
C GLY A 189 24.79 -14.85 -4.10
N LYS A 190 25.81 -14.12 -4.58
CA LYS A 190 25.93 -12.67 -4.39
C LYS A 190 25.65 -11.97 -5.70
N HIS A 191 24.36 -11.78 -5.96
CA HIS A 191 23.86 -11.29 -7.23
C HIS A 191 23.69 -9.77 -7.29
N THR A 192 23.67 -9.11 -6.14
CA THR A 192 23.61 -7.67 -6.00
C THR A 192 25.00 -7.14 -5.67
N LEU A 193 25.47 -6.19 -6.45
CA LEU A 193 26.80 -5.62 -6.22
C LEU A 193 26.81 -4.60 -5.07
N LYS A 194 25.66 -4.17 -4.54
CA LYS A 194 25.57 -3.18 -3.44
C LYS A 194 26.46 -3.52 -2.24
N GLU A 195 26.58 -4.81 -1.87
CA GLU A 195 27.46 -5.27 -0.78
C GLU A 195 28.95 -4.98 -1.00
N TYR A 196 29.39 -4.90 -2.25
CA TYR A 196 30.79 -4.72 -2.60
C TYR A 196 31.17 -3.26 -2.84
N TYR A 197 30.19 -2.44 -3.21
CA TYR A 197 30.44 -1.10 -3.72
C TYR A 197 30.34 -0.02 -2.64
N GLY A 198 29.63 -0.24 -1.53
CA GLY A 198 29.45 0.80 -0.51
C GLY A 198 28.86 2.11 -1.08
N ILE A 199 28.28 2.05 -2.29
CA ILE A 199 27.63 3.18 -2.92
C ILE A 199 26.21 3.19 -2.36
N ASN A 200 26.03 3.94 -1.28
CA ASN A 200 24.71 4.50 -0.99
C ASN A 200 24.43 5.50 -2.12
N GLU A 201 23.67 5.09 -3.14
CA GLU A 201 23.02 6.06 -4.03
C GLU A 201 21.90 6.75 -3.24
N GLU A 202 22.26 7.65 -2.33
CA GLU A 202 21.32 8.66 -1.85
C GLU A 202 21.19 9.77 -2.91
N PRO A 203 19.99 10.36 -3.08
CA PRO A 203 19.77 11.40 -4.06
C PRO A 203 20.67 12.60 -3.72
N HIS A 204 21.65 12.86 -4.59
CA HIS A 204 22.61 13.96 -4.47
C HIS A 204 21.93 15.27 -4.07
N SER A 205 22.04 15.64 -2.80
CA SER A 205 21.79 17.01 -2.37
C SER A 205 23.03 17.85 -2.71
N LEU A 206 22.79 19.04 -3.26
CA LEU A 206 23.78 20.00 -3.78
C LEU A 206 24.83 20.45 -2.72
N ILE A 207 24.66 20.05 -1.46
CA ILE A 207 25.48 20.47 -0.32
C ILE A 207 26.69 19.53 -0.08
N GLU A 208 26.66 18.28 -0.58
CA GLU A 208 27.81 17.36 -0.47
C GLU A 208 28.93 17.63 -1.48
N SER A 209 28.64 18.37 -2.56
CA SER A 209 29.63 18.78 -3.56
C SER A 209 30.76 19.66 -2.98
N ILE A 210 30.50 20.33 -1.85
CA ILE A 210 31.46 21.24 -1.20
C ILE A 210 32.28 20.50 -0.13
N LYS A 211 31.79 19.39 0.43
CA LYS A 211 32.58 18.52 1.32
C LYS A 211 33.55 17.61 0.57
N GLY A 212 33.26 17.29 -0.70
CA GLY A 212 34.13 16.48 -1.57
C GLY A 212 35.45 17.15 -2.00
N LEU A 213 35.71 18.41 -1.62
CA LEU A 213 36.96 19.10 -1.93
C LEU A 213 38.07 18.93 -0.88
N PHE A 214 37.76 18.37 0.30
CA PHE A 214 38.72 18.27 1.41
C PHE A 214 38.73 16.92 2.15
N GLU A 215 38.18 15.86 1.56
CA GLU A 215 38.39 14.51 2.07
C GLU A 215 39.43 13.77 1.24
N SER A 216 40.57 13.54 1.90
CA SER A 216 41.69 12.69 1.54
C SER A 216 41.34 11.48 0.66
N GLU A 217 42.28 11.05 -0.17
CA GLU A 217 42.40 9.76 -0.87
C GLU A 217 42.20 8.52 0.05
N LYS A 218 41.07 8.40 0.73
CA LYS A 218 40.60 7.18 1.37
C LYS A 218 40.06 6.30 0.26
N SER A 219 40.99 5.58 -0.37
CA SER A 219 40.80 4.36 -1.14
C SER A 219 39.33 4.00 -1.41
N LYS A 220 38.78 4.52 -2.51
CA LYS A 220 37.76 3.77 -3.24
C LYS A 220 38.34 2.37 -3.39
N LYS A 221 37.75 1.35 -2.75
CA LYS A 221 38.16 -0.04 -2.90
C LYS A 221 37.83 -0.44 -4.33
N TYR A 222 38.68 -0.06 -5.27
CA TYR A 222 38.64 -0.59 -6.63
C TYR A 222 38.70 -2.11 -6.54
N LEU A 223 37.93 -2.79 -7.38
CA LEU A 223 38.12 -4.23 -7.56
C LEU A 223 39.55 -4.42 -8.07
N SER A 224 40.47 -4.81 -7.20
CA SER A 224 41.87 -4.97 -7.57
C SER A 224 41.99 -5.96 -8.72
N TYR A 225 42.76 -5.62 -9.75
CA TYR A 225 43.06 -6.46 -10.92
C TYR A 225 43.45 -7.90 -10.57
N LYS A 226 44.15 -8.08 -9.44
CA LYS A 226 44.50 -9.41 -8.90
C LYS A 226 43.28 -10.30 -8.71
N ASN A 227 42.10 -9.72 -8.50
CA ASN A 227 40.86 -10.46 -8.39
C ASN A 227 40.39 -10.97 -9.75
N LEU A 228 40.50 -10.19 -10.85
CA LEU A 228 40.06 -10.65 -12.18
C LEU A 228 40.92 -11.80 -12.70
N GLU A 229 42.24 -11.69 -12.57
CA GLU A 229 43.15 -12.80 -12.91
C GLU A 229 42.86 -14.03 -12.06
N HIS A 230 42.66 -13.84 -10.76
CA HIS A 230 42.34 -14.91 -9.83
C HIS A 230 41.05 -15.62 -10.23
N TYR A 231 39.97 -14.89 -10.52
CA TYR A 231 38.70 -15.51 -10.94
C TYR A 231 38.81 -16.15 -12.32
N PHE A 232 39.52 -15.55 -13.27
CA PHE A 232 39.78 -16.18 -14.56
C PHE A 232 40.51 -17.52 -14.38
N TYR A 233 41.57 -17.54 -13.56
CA TYR A 233 42.29 -18.76 -13.23
C TYR A 233 41.42 -19.77 -12.48
N GLU A 234 40.65 -19.36 -11.48
CA GLU A 234 39.77 -20.28 -10.73
C GLU A 234 38.75 -20.97 -11.66
N ILE A 235 38.16 -20.22 -12.60
CA ILE A 235 37.14 -20.75 -13.51
C ILE A 235 37.74 -21.58 -14.63
N THR A 236 38.90 -21.18 -15.19
CA THR A 236 39.45 -21.76 -16.43
C THR A 236 40.68 -22.64 -16.23
N GLN A 237 41.38 -22.49 -15.11
CA GLN A 237 42.71 -23.06 -14.81
C GLN A 237 43.83 -22.55 -15.74
N PHE A 238 43.62 -21.40 -16.39
CA PHE A 238 44.63 -20.69 -17.19
C PHE A 238 45.03 -19.38 -16.53
N ASN A 239 46.30 -19.01 -16.68
CA ASN A 239 46.75 -17.67 -16.32
C ASN A 239 46.21 -16.67 -17.37
N LEU A 240 45.69 -15.53 -16.91
CA LEU A 240 45.22 -14.48 -17.81
C LEU A 240 46.42 -13.87 -18.54
N THR A 241 46.39 -13.88 -19.88
CA THR A 241 47.43 -13.31 -20.76
C THR A 241 46.76 -12.74 -22.01
N ASN A 242 47.51 -12.04 -22.87
CA ASN A 242 47.02 -11.61 -24.20
C ASN A 242 47.22 -12.68 -25.29
N ASP A 243 47.56 -13.91 -24.91
CA ASP A 243 47.67 -15.00 -25.87
C ASP A 243 46.26 -15.40 -26.36
N GLU A 244 46.03 -15.24 -27.66
CA GLU A 244 44.73 -15.49 -28.28
C GLU A 244 44.24 -16.92 -28.05
N ALA A 245 45.13 -17.91 -28.06
CA ALA A 245 44.75 -19.31 -27.84
C ALA A 245 44.31 -19.55 -26.40
N ILE A 246 45.00 -18.96 -25.42
CA ILE A 246 44.62 -19.04 -24.00
C ILE A 246 43.28 -18.35 -23.77
N ILE A 247 43.09 -17.14 -24.30
CA ILE A 247 41.83 -16.39 -24.14
C ILE A 247 40.66 -17.10 -24.83
N SER A 248 40.86 -17.64 -26.04
CA SER A 248 39.83 -18.38 -26.76
C SER A 248 39.40 -19.64 -26.01
N GLN A 249 40.36 -20.42 -25.49
CA GLN A 249 40.07 -21.61 -24.69
C GLN A 249 39.38 -21.26 -23.36
N GLY A 250 39.89 -20.27 -22.62
CA GLY A 250 39.29 -19.80 -21.38
C GLY A 250 37.88 -19.28 -21.57
N SER A 251 37.65 -18.45 -22.59
CA SER A 251 36.33 -17.92 -22.94
C SER A 251 35.34 -19.03 -23.28
N LYS A 252 35.79 -20.07 -24.00
CA LYS A 252 34.96 -21.25 -24.28
C LYS A 252 34.53 -21.97 -22.99
N ILE A 253 35.45 -22.17 -22.04
CA ILE A 253 35.14 -22.79 -20.75
C ILE A 253 34.14 -21.94 -19.96
N ILE A 254 34.35 -20.63 -19.89
CA ILE A 254 33.45 -19.69 -19.20
C ILE A 254 32.06 -19.74 -19.83
N LYS A 255 31.98 -19.64 -21.16
CA LYS A 255 30.74 -19.72 -21.92
C LYS A 255 30.00 -21.03 -21.64
N ASP A 256 30.67 -22.18 -21.72
CA ASP A 256 30.05 -23.48 -21.47
C ASP A 256 29.49 -23.59 -20.04
N LYS A 257 30.19 -23.03 -19.05
CA LYS A 257 29.71 -22.95 -17.66
C LYS A 257 28.49 -22.03 -17.52
N ILE A 258 28.52 -20.85 -18.14
CA ILE A 258 27.38 -19.91 -18.17
C ILE A 258 26.16 -20.58 -18.82
N GLN A 259 26.34 -21.26 -19.97
CA GLN A 259 25.26 -22.00 -20.63
C GLN A 259 24.67 -23.05 -19.72
N SER A 260 25.51 -23.83 -19.05
CA SER A 260 25.08 -24.91 -18.17
C SER A 260 24.23 -24.39 -17.00
N MET A 261 24.71 -23.33 -16.33
CA MET A 261 23.99 -22.70 -15.21
C MET A 261 22.68 -22.06 -15.67
N ALA A 262 22.72 -21.25 -16.73
CA ALA A 262 21.53 -20.57 -17.24
C ALA A 262 20.46 -21.56 -17.72
N LYS A 263 20.87 -22.66 -18.39
CA LYS A 263 19.97 -23.73 -18.84
C LYS A 263 19.33 -24.47 -17.67
N LEU A 264 20.06 -24.72 -16.59
CA LEU A 264 19.51 -25.33 -15.38
C LEU A 264 18.44 -24.43 -14.76
N ASN A 265 18.79 -23.17 -14.51
CA ASN A 265 17.89 -22.18 -13.90
C ASN A 265 16.67 -21.91 -14.80
N TYR A 266 16.86 -21.83 -16.11
CA TYR A 266 15.74 -21.68 -17.06
C TYR A 266 14.77 -22.85 -16.97
N LYS A 267 15.26 -24.09 -16.95
CA LYS A 267 14.38 -25.27 -16.88
C LYS A 267 13.55 -25.29 -15.61
N GLU A 268 14.18 -24.98 -14.48
CA GLU A 268 13.52 -24.93 -13.17
C GLU A 268 12.47 -23.82 -13.11
N THR A 269 12.87 -22.59 -13.40
CA THR A 269 11.98 -21.43 -13.41
C THR A 269 10.86 -21.56 -14.44
N CYS A 270 11.14 -22.15 -15.61
CA CYS A 270 10.14 -22.43 -16.62
C CYS A 270 9.11 -23.48 -16.15
N LYS A 271 9.56 -24.55 -15.49
CA LYS A 271 8.65 -25.54 -14.92
C LYS A 271 7.73 -24.91 -13.87
N LEU A 272 8.30 -24.17 -12.92
CA LEU A 272 7.55 -23.46 -11.88
C LEU A 272 6.56 -22.45 -12.49
N LYS A 273 6.99 -21.68 -13.49
CA LYS A 273 6.15 -20.74 -14.22
C LYS A 273 4.98 -21.44 -14.92
N ASN A 274 5.23 -22.56 -15.61
CA ASN A 274 4.19 -23.34 -16.27
C ASN A 274 3.19 -23.97 -15.28
N GLU A 275 3.66 -24.36 -14.09
CA GLU A 275 2.80 -24.86 -13.00
C GLU A 275 1.93 -23.73 -12.44
N LYS A 276 2.53 -22.61 -12.05
CA LYS A 276 1.81 -21.42 -11.54
C LYS A 276 0.84 -20.83 -12.55
N ARG A 277 1.13 -20.95 -13.85
CA ARG A 277 0.22 -20.49 -14.92
C ARG A 277 -1.15 -21.16 -14.86
N LYS A 278 -1.26 -22.39 -14.32
CA LYS A 278 -2.53 -23.11 -14.21
C LYS A 278 -3.55 -22.38 -13.32
N ILE A 279 -3.08 -21.58 -12.36
CA ILE A 279 -3.93 -20.77 -11.46
C ILE A 279 -4.84 -19.82 -12.24
N PHE A 280 -4.38 -19.31 -13.39
CA PHE A 280 -5.17 -18.42 -14.25
C PHE A 280 -6.33 -19.11 -14.98
N ALA A 281 -6.43 -20.44 -14.92
CA ALA A 281 -7.56 -21.19 -15.47
C ALA A 281 -8.68 -21.45 -14.43
N GLU A 282 -8.46 -21.05 -13.17
CA GLU A 282 -9.40 -21.28 -12.08
C GLU A 282 -10.55 -20.28 -12.09
N ASN A 283 -11.74 -20.73 -11.67
CA ASN A 283 -12.90 -19.86 -11.52
C ASN A 283 -12.83 -19.12 -10.17
N ALA A 284 -11.94 -18.12 -10.09
CA ALA A 284 -11.72 -17.30 -8.91
C ALA A 284 -11.71 -15.81 -9.27
N THR A 285 -11.85 -14.95 -8.26
CA THR A 285 -11.75 -13.49 -8.50
C THR A 285 -10.32 -13.10 -8.90
N PRO A 286 -10.13 -12.02 -9.70
CA PRO A 286 -8.79 -11.56 -10.09
C PRO A 286 -7.83 -11.42 -8.90
N SER A 287 -8.31 -10.82 -7.80
CA SER A 287 -7.53 -10.69 -6.58
C SER A 287 -7.14 -12.04 -5.95
N GLN A 288 -7.98 -13.07 -6.03
CA GLN A 288 -7.59 -14.41 -5.53
C GLN A 288 -6.52 -15.05 -6.42
N ILE A 289 -6.72 -15.03 -7.74
CA ILE A 289 -5.78 -15.57 -8.73
C ILE A 289 -4.39 -14.96 -8.55
N ILE A 290 -4.30 -13.62 -8.50
CA ILE A 290 -2.99 -12.96 -8.40
C ILE A 290 -2.33 -13.20 -7.03
N ARG A 291 -3.10 -13.24 -5.93
CA ARG A 291 -2.54 -13.55 -4.60
C ARG A 291 -1.92 -14.93 -4.54
N GLU A 292 -2.58 -15.91 -5.14
CA GLU A 292 -2.06 -17.27 -5.21
C GLU A 292 -0.85 -17.36 -6.15
N TYR A 293 -0.91 -16.72 -7.32
CA TYR A 293 0.19 -16.70 -8.28
C TYR A 293 1.47 -16.07 -7.69
N LEU A 294 1.34 -14.92 -7.03
CA LEU A 294 2.45 -14.18 -6.42
C LEU A 294 2.81 -14.63 -5.01
N ASP A 295 2.01 -15.50 -4.40
CA ASP A 295 2.09 -15.86 -2.98
C ASP A 295 2.13 -14.63 -2.05
N ARG A 296 1.20 -13.69 -2.29
CA ARG A 296 1.11 -12.43 -1.53
C ARG A 296 -0.29 -12.19 -1.00
N LYS A 297 -0.38 -11.67 0.22
CA LYS A 297 -1.66 -11.28 0.86
C LYS A 297 -1.89 -9.78 0.86
N ASP A 298 -0.91 -8.97 0.53
CA ASP A 298 -1.00 -7.51 0.60
C ASP A 298 -1.33 -6.88 -0.76
N ILE A 299 -2.15 -7.55 -1.58
CA ILE A 299 -2.48 -7.06 -2.92
C ILE A 299 -3.97 -7.14 -3.24
N LEU A 300 -4.41 -6.21 -4.09
CA LEU A 300 -5.63 -6.30 -4.88
C LEU A 300 -5.27 -6.36 -6.35
N ALA A 301 -6.08 -7.04 -7.14
CA ALA A 301 -5.92 -7.07 -8.58
C ALA A 301 -7.25 -6.79 -9.27
N GLU A 302 -7.14 -6.01 -10.34
CA GLU A 302 -8.19 -5.69 -11.29
C GLU A 302 -7.82 -6.30 -12.64
N GLU A 303 -8.79 -6.93 -13.29
CA GLU A 303 -8.60 -7.50 -14.61
C GLU A 303 -8.86 -6.42 -15.66
N ILE A 304 -7.83 -6.05 -16.43
CA ILE A 304 -7.91 -5.04 -17.48
C ILE A 304 -8.25 -5.70 -18.82
N GLU A 305 -7.60 -6.83 -19.11
CA GLU A 305 -7.87 -7.68 -20.27
C GLU A 305 -8.15 -9.09 -19.78
N VAL A 306 -9.31 -9.63 -20.18
CA VAL A 306 -9.82 -10.92 -19.69
C VAL A 306 -8.79 -12.03 -19.91
N ASN A 307 -8.33 -12.64 -18.81
CA ASN A 307 -7.31 -13.69 -18.77
C ASN A 307 -5.95 -13.34 -19.41
N GLU A 308 -5.65 -12.05 -19.58
CA GLU A 308 -4.43 -11.60 -20.25
C GLU A 308 -3.65 -10.57 -19.43
N LEU A 309 -4.32 -9.57 -18.86
CA LEU A 309 -3.65 -8.45 -18.20
C LEU A 309 -4.36 -8.04 -16.91
N TYR A 310 -3.58 -7.97 -15.83
CA TYR A 310 -4.04 -7.53 -14.52
C TYR A 310 -3.29 -6.27 -14.09
N LEU A 311 -4.02 -5.32 -13.51
CA LEU A 311 -3.47 -4.22 -12.75
C LEU A 311 -3.43 -4.63 -11.28
N VAL A 312 -2.23 -4.71 -10.71
CA VAL A 312 -2.02 -5.14 -9.33
C VAL A 312 -1.71 -3.94 -8.46
N HIS A 313 -2.46 -3.77 -7.36
CA HIS A 313 -2.27 -2.73 -6.35
C HIS A 313 -1.67 -3.34 -5.08
N VAL A 314 -0.57 -2.77 -4.58
CA VAL A 314 0.11 -3.22 -3.36
C VAL A 314 -0.41 -2.47 -2.14
N CYS A 315 -1.28 -3.11 -1.38
CA CYS A 315 -1.88 -2.54 -0.19
C CYS A 315 -0.84 -2.23 0.88
N LYS A 316 -1.03 -1.11 1.58
CA LYS A 316 -0.18 -0.74 2.70
C LYS A 316 -0.47 -1.66 3.88
N GLN A 317 0.58 -2.24 4.47
CA GLN A 317 0.46 -2.99 5.71
C GLN A 317 0.29 -2.00 6.87
N GLU A 318 -0.76 -2.18 7.66
CA GLU A 318 -1.09 -1.35 8.81
C GLU A 318 -1.03 -2.20 10.09
N ASN A 319 -0.43 -1.62 11.13
CA ASN A 319 -0.50 -2.15 12.48
C ASN A 319 -1.60 -1.38 13.22
N PRO A 320 -2.67 -2.05 13.66
CA PRO A 320 -3.75 -1.38 14.36
C PRO A 320 -3.33 -1.01 15.77
N LYS A 321 -3.87 0.10 16.25
CA LYS A 321 -3.80 0.51 17.65
C LYS A 321 -4.78 -0.27 18.51
N GLU A 322 -5.98 -0.53 17.99
CA GLU A 322 -7.06 -1.24 18.68
C GLU A 322 -7.86 -2.09 17.70
N ILE A 323 -8.24 -3.30 18.11
CA ILE A 323 -9.02 -4.24 17.31
C ILE A 323 -10.26 -4.65 18.12
N HIS A 324 -11.46 -4.45 17.54
CA HIS A 324 -12.73 -4.83 18.16
C HIS A 324 -13.23 -6.16 17.58
N SER A 325 -12.65 -7.26 18.05
CA SER A 325 -12.87 -8.61 17.49
C SER A 325 -14.28 -9.16 17.69
N ASP A 326 -15.08 -8.57 18.55
CA ASP A 326 -16.50 -8.89 18.75
C ASP A 326 -17.44 -8.19 17.75
N PHE A 327 -16.87 -7.54 16.72
CA PHE A 327 -17.60 -6.80 15.68
C PHE A 327 -18.45 -5.66 16.27
N LYS A 328 -18.08 -5.15 17.44
CA LYS A 328 -18.86 -4.18 18.20
C LYS A 328 -17.98 -3.02 18.69
N LEU A 329 -18.51 -1.81 18.58
CA LEU A 329 -17.91 -0.61 19.15
C LEU A 329 -19.01 0.19 19.84
N ASP A 330 -18.87 0.41 21.16
CA ASP A 330 -19.94 0.91 22.03
C ASP A 330 -21.20 0.00 21.98
N GLU A 331 -22.37 0.54 21.63
CA GLU A 331 -23.64 -0.19 21.47
C GLU A 331 -23.97 -0.44 19.98
N ILE A 332 -22.95 -0.36 19.10
CA ILE A 332 -23.10 -0.46 17.65
C ILE A 332 -22.38 -1.71 17.16
N CYS A 333 -23.12 -2.52 16.40
CA CYS A 333 -22.65 -3.76 15.81
C CYS A 333 -22.38 -3.52 14.32
N TYR A 334 -21.30 -4.10 13.83
CA TYR A 334 -20.82 -3.92 12.46
C TYR A 334 -20.77 -5.24 11.71
N GLU A 335 -20.97 -5.19 10.41
CA GLU A 335 -20.79 -6.35 9.52
C GLU A 335 -19.31 -6.77 9.41
N LYS A 336 -18.41 -5.78 9.40
CA LYS A 336 -16.95 -5.95 9.36
C LYS A 336 -16.33 -5.54 10.70
N MET A 337 -15.18 -6.14 11.02
CA MET A 337 -14.52 -5.96 12.31
C MET A 337 -13.99 -4.53 12.46
N PRO A 338 -14.41 -3.73 13.46
CA PRO A 338 -13.89 -2.39 13.65
C PRO A 338 -12.42 -2.42 14.09
N VAL A 339 -11.60 -1.56 13.48
CA VAL A 339 -10.17 -1.46 13.72
C VAL A 339 -9.79 0.02 13.81
N VAL A 340 -9.13 0.41 14.90
CA VAL A 340 -8.60 1.77 15.08
C VAL A 340 -7.12 1.76 14.73
N LEU A 341 -6.71 2.61 13.79
CA LEU A 341 -5.31 2.75 13.39
C LEU A 341 -4.54 3.70 14.34
N GLU A 342 -3.22 3.79 14.18
CA GLU A 342 -2.35 4.64 14.99
C GLU A 342 -2.70 6.14 14.90
N ASP A 343 -3.13 6.60 13.73
CA ASP A 343 -3.62 7.97 13.52
C ASP A 343 -5.01 8.22 14.15
N GLY A 344 -5.59 7.20 14.77
CA GLY A 344 -6.92 7.19 15.38
C GLY A 344 -8.05 6.97 14.38
N SER A 345 -7.79 6.82 13.08
CA SER A 345 -8.85 6.55 12.11
C SER A 345 -9.55 5.23 12.42
N LEU A 346 -10.88 5.21 12.26
CA LEU A 346 -11.69 4.00 12.43
C LEU A 346 -11.93 3.39 11.05
N MET A 347 -11.43 2.20 10.85
CA MET A 347 -11.61 1.38 9.65
C MET A 347 -12.31 0.08 10.01
N PHE A 348 -12.69 -0.70 8.99
CA PHE A 348 -13.36 -1.98 9.17
C PHE A 348 -12.67 -3.07 8.38
N ALA A 349 -12.23 -4.11 9.06
CA ALA A 349 -11.54 -5.24 8.47
C ALA A 349 -12.53 -6.34 8.04
N ASP A 350 -12.33 -6.88 6.84
CA ASP A 350 -12.97 -8.15 6.48
C ASP A 350 -12.25 -9.35 7.13
N ARG A 351 -12.74 -10.56 6.84
CA ARG A 351 -12.15 -11.81 7.35
C ARG A 351 -10.74 -12.10 6.83
N LYS A 352 -10.29 -11.41 5.78
CA LYS A 352 -8.95 -11.52 5.19
C LYS A 352 -8.04 -10.36 5.65
N HIS A 353 -8.50 -9.54 6.61
CA HIS A 353 -7.82 -8.38 7.17
C HIS A 353 -7.64 -7.20 6.19
N TYR A 354 -8.45 -7.10 5.13
CA TYR A 354 -8.49 -5.88 4.31
C TYR A 354 -9.33 -4.82 4.97
N LEU A 355 -8.77 -3.62 5.07
CA LEU A 355 -9.42 -2.47 5.70
C LEU A 355 -10.29 -1.73 4.69
N TYR A 356 -11.48 -1.37 5.13
CA TYR A 356 -12.47 -0.59 4.40
C TYR A 356 -12.83 0.66 5.21
N HIS A 357 -13.13 1.76 4.51
CA HIS A 357 -13.63 2.98 5.16
C HIS A 357 -15.05 2.82 5.72
N TYR A 358 -15.82 1.88 5.17
CA TYR A 358 -17.22 1.66 5.52
C TYR A 358 -17.51 0.19 5.83
N SER A 359 -18.39 0.02 6.80
CA SER A 359 -19.09 -1.22 7.12
C SER A 359 -20.54 -0.85 7.42
N SER A 360 -21.46 -1.69 6.96
CA SER A 360 -22.83 -1.67 7.45
C SER A 360 -22.82 -1.76 8.97
N LYS A 361 -23.70 -1.00 9.61
CA LYS A 361 -23.82 -0.93 11.07
C LYS A 361 -25.28 -0.97 11.51
N ARG A 362 -25.51 -1.38 12.75
CA ARG A 362 -26.83 -1.34 13.40
C ARG A 362 -26.70 -1.21 14.92
N SER A 363 -27.77 -0.80 15.59
CA SER A 363 -27.81 -0.90 17.05
C SER A 363 -27.75 -2.38 17.48
N CYS A 364 -26.86 -2.71 18.43
CA CYS A 364 -26.80 -4.07 18.96
C CYS A 364 -28.07 -4.36 19.78
N THR A 365 -28.89 -5.33 19.37
CA THR A 365 -29.93 -5.87 20.26
C THR A 365 -29.29 -6.85 21.24
N SER A 366 -29.83 -6.93 22.46
CA SER A 366 -29.26 -7.68 23.58
C SER A 366 -29.19 -9.21 23.40
N LEU A 367 -29.60 -9.74 22.25
CA LEU A 367 -29.80 -11.18 22.02
C LEU A 367 -28.81 -11.84 21.04
N PHE A 368 -27.87 -11.10 20.45
CA PHE A 368 -26.92 -11.72 19.51
C PHE A 368 -25.70 -12.30 20.21
N ASN A 369 -25.58 -13.63 20.16
CA ASN A 369 -24.37 -14.35 20.54
C ASN A 369 -23.29 -14.13 19.46
N ILE A 370 -22.06 -13.82 19.87
CA ILE A 370 -20.92 -13.42 19.01
C ILE A 370 -20.66 -14.43 17.88
N LYS A 371 -20.91 -15.74 18.09
CA LYS A 371 -20.70 -16.77 17.06
C LYS A 371 -21.76 -16.81 15.97
N SER A 372 -22.98 -16.30 16.19
CA SER A 372 -24.05 -16.26 15.17
C SER A 372 -24.17 -14.91 14.47
N LEU A 373 -23.31 -13.94 14.82
CA LEU A 373 -23.56 -12.53 14.55
C LEU A 373 -23.58 -12.18 13.07
N ILE A 374 -22.78 -12.83 12.20
CA ILE A 374 -22.74 -12.50 10.77
C ILE A 374 -23.96 -13.07 10.02
N TYR A 375 -24.33 -14.33 10.28
CA TYR A 375 -25.50 -14.93 9.64
C TYR A 375 -26.78 -14.20 10.11
N ALA A 376 -26.88 -13.94 11.41
CA ALA A 376 -27.94 -13.14 11.99
C ALA A 376 -27.82 -11.63 11.67
N TYR A 377 -26.70 -11.17 11.12
CA TYR A 377 -26.55 -9.80 10.61
C TYR A 377 -27.46 -9.60 9.40
N HIS A 378 -27.44 -10.55 8.47
CA HIS A 378 -28.20 -10.48 7.23
C HIS A 378 -29.67 -10.88 7.37
N GLU A 379 -30.02 -11.75 8.32
CA GLU A 379 -31.42 -12.19 8.49
C GLU A 379 -32.31 -11.21 9.26
N ALA A 380 -31.75 -10.37 10.14
CA ALA A 380 -32.57 -9.48 10.95
C ALA A 380 -32.90 -8.19 10.19
N GLU A 381 -34.18 -7.81 10.21
CA GLU A 381 -34.68 -6.59 9.58
C GLU A 381 -34.03 -5.35 10.21
N MET A 382 -33.41 -4.51 9.39
CA MET A 382 -32.83 -3.25 9.84
C MET A 382 -33.94 -2.23 10.09
N ASP A 383 -33.78 -1.41 11.14
CA ASP A 383 -34.69 -0.27 11.32
C ASP A 383 -34.53 0.72 10.15
N VAL A 384 -35.56 1.55 9.91
CA VAL A 384 -35.58 2.48 8.78
C VAL A 384 -34.39 3.45 8.83
N TYR A 385 -33.95 3.84 10.03
CA TYR A 385 -32.82 4.75 10.19
C TYR A 385 -31.49 4.08 9.84
N ASP A 386 -31.27 2.86 10.33
CA ASP A 386 -30.09 2.05 10.05
C ASP A 386 -30.01 1.74 8.55
N SER A 387 -31.13 1.36 7.93
CA SER A 387 -31.21 1.13 6.48
C SER A 387 -30.87 2.39 5.67
N VAL A 388 -31.51 3.53 5.98
CA VAL A 388 -31.27 4.79 5.27
C VAL A 388 -29.84 5.30 5.48
N THR A 389 -29.33 5.23 6.71
CA THR A 389 -27.96 5.70 7.00
C THR A 389 -26.90 4.78 6.42
N ASN A 390 -27.11 3.46 6.39
CA ASN A 390 -26.22 2.53 5.72
C ASN A 390 -26.20 2.80 4.20
N ALA A 391 -27.37 2.91 3.56
CA ALA A 391 -27.46 3.23 2.13
C ALA A 391 -26.80 4.59 1.79
N LEU A 392 -26.98 5.60 2.64
CA LEU A 392 -26.32 6.89 2.48
C LEU A 392 -24.80 6.77 2.64
N MET A 393 -24.33 6.11 3.71
CA MET A 393 -22.91 6.01 4.03
C MET A 393 -22.16 5.13 3.03
N GLU A 394 -22.80 4.10 2.49
CA GLU A 394 -22.28 3.30 1.38
C GLU A 394 -22.03 4.19 0.15
N ARG A 395 -23.02 5.00 -0.24
CA ARG A 395 -22.87 5.97 -1.35
C ARG A 395 -21.80 7.03 -1.07
N VAL A 396 -21.77 7.59 0.15
CA VAL A 396 -20.74 8.56 0.56
C VAL A 396 -19.36 7.91 0.53
N SER A 397 -19.22 6.66 0.94
CA SER A 397 -17.94 5.94 0.92
C SER A 397 -17.44 5.69 -0.51
N PHE A 398 -18.35 5.45 -1.44
CA PHE A 398 -18.04 5.34 -2.86
C PHE A 398 -17.55 6.67 -3.46
N ILE A 399 -18.23 7.78 -3.13
CA ILE A 399 -17.88 9.13 -3.64
C ILE A 399 -16.58 9.65 -2.99
N PHE A 400 -16.41 9.42 -1.70
CA PHE A 400 -15.30 9.91 -0.89
C PHE A 400 -14.39 8.77 -0.45
N SER A 401 -13.91 7.97 -1.41
CA SER A 401 -13.06 6.80 -1.15
C SER A 401 -11.76 7.08 -0.40
N ARG A 402 -11.38 8.35 -0.22
CA ARG A 402 -10.20 8.77 0.56
C ARG A 402 -10.50 9.12 2.01
N VAL A 403 -11.74 9.49 2.30
CA VAL A 403 -12.08 10.00 3.63
C VAL A 403 -12.50 8.81 4.47
N SER A 404 -11.83 8.64 5.63
CA SER A 404 -12.26 7.65 6.61
C SER A 404 -13.64 8.03 7.15
N THR A 405 -14.67 7.44 6.55
CA THR A 405 -16.06 7.65 6.94
C THR A 405 -16.43 6.85 8.19
N GLY A 406 -15.56 5.96 8.68
CA GLY A 406 -15.85 5.11 9.82
C GLY A 406 -16.19 5.89 11.08
N ARG A 407 -15.39 6.89 11.46
CA ARG A 407 -15.68 7.74 12.64
C ARG A 407 -16.94 8.57 12.46
N PHE A 408 -17.12 9.16 11.28
CA PHE A 408 -18.32 9.95 10.97
C PHE A 408 -19.58 9.08 11.04
N GLY A 409 -19.53 7.90 10.42
CA GLY A 409 -20.59 6.91 10.44
C GLY A 409 -20.88 6.42 11.85
N HIS A 410 -19.86 6.14 12.65
CA HIS A 410 -20.01 5.76 14.04
C HIS A 410 -20.68 6.89 14.85
N SER A 411 -20.26 8.14 14.68
CA SER A 411 -20.84 9.29 15.37
C SER A 411 -22.30 9.53 15.00
N LEU A 412 -22.66 9.41 13.72
CA LEU A 412 -24.06 9.48 13.25
C LEU A 412 -24.96 8.47 13.96
N GLN A 413 -24.45 7.26 14.20
CA GLN A 413 -25.20 6.21 14.86
C GLN A 413 -25.27 6.45 16.38
N LYS A 414 -24.15 6.78 17.00
CA LYS A 414 -24.04 7.06 18.43
C LYS A 414 -24.93 8.23 18.85
N HIS A 415 -25.19 9.17 17.94
CA HIS A 415 -26.00 10.36 18.18
C HIS A 415 -27.29 10.37 17.36
N LYS A 416 -27.82 9.19 16.99
CA LYS A 416 -29.02 9.06 16.14
C LYS A 416 -30.19 9.92 16.59
N PHE A 417 -30.43 9.98 17.90
CA PHE A 417 -31.51 10.77 18.49
C PHE A 417 -31.37 12.26 18.20
N TYR A 418 -30.15 12.81 18.31
CA TYR A 418 -29.89 14.23 18.05
C TYR A 418 -29.98 14.56 16.57
N PHE A 419 -29.51 13.66 15.68
CA PHE A 419 -29.64 13.85 14.25
C PHE A 419 -31.10 13.83 13.79
N ILE A 420 -31.91 12.90 14.32
CA ILE A 420 -33.36 12.86 14.02
C ILE A 420 -34.05 14.15 14.49
N ILE A 421 -33.78 14.60 15.73
CA ILE A 421 -34.33 15.87 16.24
C ILE A 421 -33.88 17.05 15.37
N GLY A 422 -32.61 17.11 15.01
CA GLY A 422 -32.06 18.15 14.15
C GLY A 422 -32.70 18.18 12.77
N ALA A 423 -32.89 17.01 12.14
CA ALA A 423 -33.54 16.90 10.83
C ALA A 423 -35.01 17.33 10.89
N VAL A 424 -35.76 16.91 11.92
CA VAL A 424 -37.13 17.36 12.16
C VAL A 424 -37.17 18.87 12.37
N PHE A 425 -36.24 19.41 13.16
CA PHE A 425 -36.16 20.86 13.39
C PHE A 425 -35.87 21.63 12.10
N ILE A 426 -34.90 21.18 11.29
CA ILE A 426 -34.58 21.80 9.99
C ILE A 426 -35.77 21.72 9.04
N PHE A 427 -36.48 20.59 9.00
CA PHE A 427 -37.65 20.43 8.13
C PHE A 427 -38.80 21.36 8.57
N VAL A 428 -39.13 21.37 9.87
CA VAL A 428 -40.19 22.21 10.43
C VAL A 428 -39.84 23.69 10.29
N PHE A 429 -38.63 24.09 10.67
CA PHE A 429 -38.21 25.49 10.59
C PHE A 429 -38.03 25.94 9.14
N GLY A 430 -37.41 25.11 8.30
CA GLY A 430 -37.19 25.37 6.88
C GLY A 430 -38.50 25.52 6.10
N THR A 431 -39.47 24.63 6.33
CA THR A 431 -40.81 24.77 5.74
C THR A 431 -41.53 26.01 6.24
N THR A 432 -41.43 26.34 7.54
CA THR A 432 -42.02 27.56 8.10
C THR A 432 -41.42 28.83 7.46
N VAL A 433 -40.10 28.92 7.36
CA VAL A 433 -39.40 30.05 6.73
C VAL A 433 -39.76 30.14 5.24
N LEU A 434 -39.76 29.02 4.52
CA LEU A 434 -40.13 28.99 3.11
C LEU A 434 -41.57 29.49 2.90
N LEU A 435 -42.50 29.10 3.78
CA LEU A 435 -43.88 29.58 3.73
C LEU A 435 -44.00 31.07 4.04
N VAL A 436 -43.27 31.59 5.04
CA VAL A 436 -43.23 33.03 5.34
C VAL A 436 -42.69 33.82 4.15
N VAL A 437 -41.56 33.39 3.58
CA VAL A 437 -40.97 34.05 2.41
C VAL A 437 -41.91 33.99 1.22
N SER A 438 -42.52 32.82 0.95
CA SER A 438 -43.49 32.66 -0.13
C SER A 438 -44.71 33.57 0.06
N TYR A 439 -45.20 33.71 1.30
CA TYR A 439 -46.28 34.64 1.64
C TYR A 439 -45.91 36.09 1.33
N PHE A 440 -44.72 36.55 1.76
CA PHE A 440 -44.27 37.91 1.48
C PHE A 440 -44.05 38.16 -0.03
N CYS A 441 -43.49 37.19 -0.75
CA CYS A 441 -43.32 37.26 -2.20
C CYS A 441 -44.66 37.34 -2.93
N LEU A 442 -45.64 36.50 -2.56
CA LEU A 442 -46.99 36.53 -3.15
C LEU A 442 -47.73 37.83 -2.81
N LYS A 443 -47.42 38.47 -1.67
CA LYS A 443 -48.09 39.71 -1.24
C LYS A 443 -47.72 40.89 -2.11
N SER A 444 -46.50 40.89 -2.63
CA SER A 444 -46.05 41.87 -3.60
C SER A 444 -46.77 41.77 -4.96
N LEU A 445 -47.47 40.66 -5.24
CA LEU A 445 -48.13 40.40 -6.53
C LEU A 445 -49.62 40.80 -6.59
N GLY A 446 -50.20 41.33 -5.50
CA GLY A 446 -51.52 41.96 -5.52
C GLY A 446 -52.72 41.03 -5.75
N THR A 447 -52.62 39.75 -5.40
CA THR A 447 -53.70 38.76 -5.56
C THR A 447 -54.54 38.62 -4.29
N ASP A 448 -55.44 39.57 -4.02
CA ASP A 448 -56.21 39.65 -2.76
C ASP A 448 -57.05 38.40 -2.42
N GLY A 449 -57.50 37.62 -3.42
CA GLY A 449 -58.26 36.38 -3.18
C GLY A 449 -57.43 35.17 -2.76
N ILE A 450 -56.13 35.13 -3.08
CA ILE A 450 -55.22 34.06 -2.64
C ILE A 450 -54.80 34.28 -1.18
N PHE A 451 -54.86 35.52 -0.70
CA PHE A 451 -54.43 35.90 0.64
C PHE A 451 -55.23 35.24 1.76
N GLU A 452 -56.55 35.12 1.63
CA GLU A 452 -57.39 34.49 2.65
C GLU A 452 -57.09 32.99 2.80
N ALA A 453 -56.92 32.28 1.68
CA ALA A 453 -56.60 30.85 1.68
C ALA A 453 -55.19 30.58 2.23
N VAL A 454 -54.21 31.43 1.88
CA VAL A 454 -52.84 31.33 2.38
C VAL A 454 -52.76 31.73 3.86
N GLU A 455 -53.48 32.75 4.30
CA GLU A 455 -53.52 33.14 5.72
C GLU A 455 -54.12 32.03 6.58
N TYR A 456 -55.18 31.37 6.09
CA TYR A 456 -55.80 30.26 6.79
C TYR A 456 -54.87 29.03 6.88
N THR A 457 -54.21 28.66 5.78
CA THR A 457 -53.20 27.59 5.81
C THR A 457 -52.01 27.97 6.69
N PHE A 458 -51.58 29.23 6.69
CA PHE A 458 -50.51 29.71 7.56
C PHE A 458 -50.90 29.58 9.04
N LYS A 459 -52.09 30.01 9.45
CA LYS A 459 -52.59 29.85 10.83
C LYS A 459 -52.61 28.38 11.27
N ILE A 460 -53.08 27.48 10.40
CA ILE A 460 -53.08 26.04 10.67
C ILE A 460 -51.65 25.53 10.85
N LEU A 461 -50.74 25.88 9.93
CA LEU A 461 -49.34 25.45 10.01
C LEU A 461 -48.64 26.02 11.24
N THR A 462 -48.89 27.29 11.60
CA THR A 462 -48.31 27.90 12.80
C THR A 462 -48.81 27.18 14.05
N SER A 463 -50.10 26.84 14.12
CA SER A 463 -50.65 26.03 15.21
C SER A 463 -50.04 24.63 15.28
N ILE A 464 -49.83 23.96 14.15
CA ILE A 464 -49.15 22.65 14.10
C ILE A 464 -47.71 22.78 14.58
N VAL A 465 -46.98 23.82 14.16
CA VAL A 465 -45.60 24.08 14.58
C VAL A 465 -45.53 24.37 16.07
N ILE A 466 -46.42 25.21 16.61
CA ILE A 466 -46.51 25.51 18.05
C ILE A 466 -46.84 24.25 18.84
N TYR A 467 -47.75 23.42 18.35
CA TYR A 467 -48.10 22.15 18.98
C TYR A 467 -46.92 21.17 18.99
N PHE A 468 -46.19 21.06 17.88
CA PHE A 468 -44.96 20.26 17.81
C PHE A 468 -43.89 20.78 18.77
N LEU A 469 -43.65 22.10 18.80
CA LEU A 469 -42.75 22.74 19.77
C LEU A 469 -43.15 22.45 21.21
N TRP A 470 -44.45 22.48 21.50
CA TRP A 470 -44.98 22.14 22.82
C TRP A 470 -44.78 20.67 23.18
N ILE A 471 -45.01 19.74 22.26
CA ILE A 471 -44.70 18.31 22.43
C ILE A 471 -43.20 18.12 22.66
N LEU A 472 -42.36 18.78 21.87
CA LEU A 472 -40.90 18.67 21.96
C LEU A 472 -40.41 19.19 23.31
N LEU A 473 -40.98 20.30 23.80
CA LEU A 473 -40.74 20.84 25.14
C LEU A 473 -41.18 19.85 26.23
N ARG A 474 -42.37 19.23 26.08
CA ARG A 474 -42.88 18.17 26.97
C ARG A 474 -41.94 16.97 27.03
N ILE A 475 -41.51 16.47 25.88
CA ILE A 475 -40.53 15.38 25.77
C ILE A 475 -39.23 15.79 26.46
N LEU A 476 -38.71 16.99 26.19
CA LEU A 476 -37.50 17.51 26.85
C LEU A 476 -37.66 17.55 28.36
N THR A 477 -38.80 18.02 28.88
CA THR A 477 -39.06 18.07 30.32
C THR A 477 -39.20 16.69 30.97
N ILE A 478 -39.64 15.67 30.23
CA ILE A 478 -39.67 14.27 30.71
C ILE A 478 -38.27 13.65 30.70
N PHE A 479 -37.43 14.01 29.73
CA PHE A 479 -36.07 13.50 29.60
C PHE A 479 -35.05 14.24 30.49
N LEU A 480 -35.27 15.50 30.83
CA LEU A 480 -34.39 16.30 31.70
C LEU A 480 -34.08 15.62 33.05
N PRO A 481 -35.06 15.06 33.78
CA PRO A 481 -34.82 14.30 35.01
C PRO A 481 -33.93 13.07 34.81
N PHE A 482 -34.07 12.38 33.67
CA PHE A 482 -33.23 11.23 33.32
C PHE A 482 -31.78 11.64 33.03
N LEU A 483 -31.59 12.75 32.30
CA LEU A 483 -30.27 13.34 32.07
C LEU A 483 -29.63 13.83 33.37
N ASN A 484 -30.41 14.46 34.26
CA ASN A 484 -29.95 14.92 35.56
C ASN A 484 -29.54 13.74 36.47
N LYS A 485 -30.32 12.64 36.46
CA LYS A 485 -30.00 11.42 37.21
C LYS A 485 -28.71 10.77 36.68
N LYS A 486 -28.50 10.71 35.37
CA LYS A 486 -27.23 10.24 34.78
C LYS A 486 -26.06 11.18 35.13
N ALA A 487 -26.24 12.49 35.10
CA ALA A 487 -25.22 13.48 35.47
C ALA A 487 -24.80 13.33 36.94
N GLN A 488 -25.76 13.19 37.87
CA GLN A 488 -25.48 12.94 39.29
C GLN A 488 -24.79 11.60 39.55
N THR A 489 -25.11 10.58 38.74
CA THR A 489 -24.44 9.28 38.83
C THR A 489 -22.99 9.40 38.35
N LEU A 490 -22.75 10.16 37.29
CA LEU A 490 -21.42 10.48 36.78
C LEU A 490 -20.59 11.27 37.80
N GLU A 491 -21.18 12.29 38.44
CA GLU A 491 -20.54 13.12 39.47
C GLU A 491 -20.17 12.30 40.71
N LYS A 492 -21.04 11.37 41.15
CA LYS A 492 -20.71 10.42 42.22
C LYS A 492 -19.56 9.49 41.85
N THR A 493 -19.54 8.98 40.62
CA THR A 493 -18.44 8.13 40.12
C THR A 493 -17.12 8.91 40.07
N PHE A 494 -17.14 10.16 39.61
CA PHE A 494 -15.97 11.04 39.65
C PHE A 494 -15.50 11.32 41.08
N SER A 495 -16.39 11.72 42.00
CA SER A 495 -16.07 11.92 43.42
C SER A 495 -15.41 10.69 44.06
N ASN A 496 -15.93 9.50 43.75
CA ASN A 496 -15.36 8.25 44.26
C ASN A 496 -13.96 7.99 43.69
N LEU A 497 -13.75 8.20 42.39
CA LEU A 497 -12.43 8.09 41.76
C LEU A 497 -11.41 9.08 42.35
N THR A 498 -11.80 10.32 42.65
CA THR A 498 -10.92 11.31 43.29
C THR A 498 -10.56 10.92 44.73
N LYS A 499 -11.50 10.30 45.48
CA LYS A 499 -11.23 9.78 46.83
C LYS A 499 -10.30 8.57 46.81
N THR A 500 -10.47 7.65 45.87
CA THR A 500 -9.59 6.47 45.74
C THR A 500 -8.16 6.88 45.36
N LYS A 501 -7.99 7.89 44.50
CA LYS A 501 -6.68 8.44 44.13
C LYS A 501 -5.98 9.16 45.31
N LYS A 502 -6.75 9.82 46.18
CA LYS A 502 -6.20 10.44 47.40
C LYS A 502 -5.76 9.38 48.41
N ASN A 503 -6.50 8.28 48.54
CA ASN A 503 -6.14 7.18 49.44
C ASN A 503 -4.95 6.35 48.93
N SER A 504 -4.77 6.19 47.62
CA SER A 504 -3.60 5.50 47.07
C SER A 504 -2.30 6.31 47.23
N GLN A 505 -2.38 7.65 47.22
CA GLN A 505 -1.22 8.51 47.52
C GLN A 505 -0.86 8.55 49.01
N THR A 506 -1.82 8.33 49.92
CA THR A 506 -1.53 8.28 51.36
C THR A 506 -0.97 6.91 51.81
N SER A 507 -1.22 5.83 51.07
CA SER A 507 -0.67 4.50 51.41
C SER A 507 0.78 4.27 50.95
N GLU A 508 1.32 5.09 50.05
CA GLU A 508 2.74 5.03 49.64
C GLU A 508 3.67 5.86 50.53
N LEU A 509 3.16 6.64 51.50
CA LEU A 509 3.98 7.49 52.36
C LEU A 509 4.25 6.92 53.77
N SER A 510 3.89 5.66 54.04
CA SER A 510 4.05 5.05 55.37
C SER A 510 4.75 3.69 55.38
N VAL A 511 5.62 3.40 54.40
CA VAL A 511 6.55 2.26 54.46
C VAL A 511 7.93 2.70 53.99
N LEU A 512 8.72 3.24 54.92
CA LEU A 512 10.18 3.31 54.88
C LEU A 512 10.68 3.58 56.31
N PRO A 513 11.28 2.60 57.00
CA PRO A 513 12.42 2.85 57.86
C PRO A 513 13.68 3.12 57.03
#